data_AF-A0A7K5P296-F1
#
_entry.id   AF-A0A7K5P296-F1
#
_cell.length_a   1.000
_cell.length_b   1.000
_cell.length_c   1.000
_cell.angle_alpha   90.00
_cell.angle_beta   90.00
_cell.angle_gamma   90.00
#
_symmetry.space_group_name_H-M   'P 1'
#
loop_
_entity.id
_entity.type
_entity.pdbx_description
1 polymer ?
#
loop_
_entity_poly.entity_id
_entity_poly.type
_entity_poly.pdbx_seq_one_letter_code
_entity_poly.pdbx_strand_id
1 'polypeptide(L)'
;FTGMCPAVEQQRNQELQWLWKSSRALYPSIYLPPVLNGTNKALAYVRHRVAEAFAVQRGVLDRGIPVLPYSQIAFSSTVDFLSQEDLVNTIGESAAQGASGIILWGSLNYSSSKEMCLRLKDYLEGPLGHYIVNVTASADLCSQSLCSGRGRCVRQEGKQGFLHLDP
;
A
#
# COMPACT_ATOMS: atom_id res chain seq x y z
N PHE A 1 8.15 -18.01 -5.68
CA PHE A 1 8.23 -16.70 -4.99
C PHE A 1 6.91 -16.48 -4.28
N THR A 2 6.89 -16.46 -2.95
CA THR A 2 5.65 -16.33 -2.15
C THR A 2 5.39 -14.90 -1.68
N GLY A 3 6.39 -14.01 -1.78
CA GLY A 3 6.34 -12.65 -1.25
C GLY A 3 6.61 -12.56 0.25
N MET A 4 6.57 -13.68 0.99
CA MET A 4 6.79 -13.71 2.44
C MET A 4 8.16 -13.13 2.84
N CYS A 5 8.18 -12.39 3.95
CA CYS A 5 9.41 -11.97 4.59
C CYS A 5 10.26 -13.20 4.95
N PRO A 6 11.56 -13.23 4.60
CA PRO A 6 12.46 -14.30 5.03
C PRO A 6 12.43 -14.46 6.55
N ALA A 7 12.53 -15.68 7.06
CA ALA A 7 12.44 -15.97 8.50
C ALA A 7 13.46 -15.17 9.33
N VAL A 8 14.68 -15.00 8.81
CA VAL A 8 15.72 -14.19 9.45
C VAL A 8 15.32 -12.72 9.59
N GLU A 9 14.59 -12.16 8.63
CA GLU A 9 14.13 -10.76 8.70
C GLU A 9 12.99 -10.61 9.71
N GLN A 10 12.07 -11.58 9.79
CA GLN A 10 11.04 -11.60 10.84
C GLN A 10 11.67 -11.67 12.23
N GLN A 11 12.71 -12.49 12.42
CA GLN A 11 13.45 -12.58 13.69
C GLN A 11 14.12 -11.25 14.04
N ARG A 12 14.81 -10.61 13.09
CA ARG A 12 15.42 -9.29 13.29
C ARG A 12 14.39 -8.22 13.64
N ASN A 13 13.21 -8.27 13.01
CA ASN A 13 12.12 -7.35 13.36
C ASN A 13 11.60 -7.56 14.80
N GLN A 14 11.66 -8.78 15.34
CA GLN A 14 11.32 -9.06 16.74
C GLN A 14 12.34 -8.46 17.72
N GLU A 15 13.61 -8.32 17.32
CA GLU A 15 14.65 -7.67 18.13
C GLU A 15 14.47 -6.13 18.17
N LEU A 16 13.68 -5.57 17.25
CA LEU A 16 13.38 -4.15 17.15
C LEU A 16 12.14 -3.70 17.95
N GLN A 17 11.67 -4.49 18.92
CA GLN A 17 10.50 -4.13 19.76
C GLN A 17 10.59 -2.73 20.37
N TRP A 18 11.79 -2.29 20.77
CA TRP A 18 12.02 -0.95 21.32
C TRP A 18 11.63 0.16 20.34
N LEU A 19 11.88 -0.05 19.03
CA LEU A 19 11.53 0.88 17.97
C LEU A 19 10.01 0.94 17.80
N TRP A 20 9.34 -0.22 17.78
CA TRP A 20 7.88 -0.29 17.64
C TRP A 20 7.17 0.37 18.83
N LYS A 21 7.65 0.14 20.06
CA LYS A 21 7.14 0.78 21.30
C LYS A 21 7.32 2.29 21.32
N SER A 22 8.37 2.79 20.70
CA SER A 22 8.65 4.23 20.59
C SER A 22 7.93 4.89 19.41
N SER A 23 7.31 4.11 18.52
CA SER A 23 6.70 4.61 17.29
C SER A 23 5.26 5.07 17.49
N ARG A 24 4.85 6.05 16.69
CA ARG A 24 3.44 6.52 16.62
C ARG A 24 2.74 6.18 15.31
N ALA A 25 3.50 5.74 14.32
CA ALA A 25 3.02 5.20 13.05
C ALA A 25 4.16 4.37 12.41
N LEU A 26 3.82 3.48 11.49
CA LEU A 26 4.78 2.69 10.71
C LEU A 26 4.66 3.03 9.22
N TYR A 27 5.81 3.13 8.56
CA TYR A 27 5.93 3.63 7.18
C TYR A 27 6.67 2.62 6.29
N PRO A 28 6.15 1.40 6.08
CA PRO A 28 6.83 0.42 5.24
C PRO A 28 6.90 0.92 3.80
N SER A 29 8.09 0.90 3.20
CA SER A 29 8.22 1.14 1.76
C SER A 29 7.69 -0.07 0.98
N ILE A 30 6.81 0.17 0.01
CA ILE A 30 6.26 -0.86 -0.90
C ILE A 30 6.55 -0.54 -2.37
N TYR A 31 7.61 0.24 -2.63
CA TYR A 31 8.03 0.57 -3.99
C TYR A 31 8.25 -0.70 -4.80
N LEU A 32 7.64 -0.77 -5.99
CA LEU A 32 7.76 -1.90 -6.89
C LEU A 32 9.07 -1.78 -7.68
N PRO A 33 10.00 -2.74 -7.55
CA PRO A 33 11.20 -2.76 -8.39
C PRO A 33 10.85 -3.07 -9.86
N PRO A 34 11.60 -2.57 -10.85
CA PRO A 34 11.31 -2.78 -12.27
C PRO A 34 11.20 -4.25 -12.69
N VAL A 35 11.92 -5.16 -12.00
CA VAL A 35 11.85 -6.61 -12.25
C VAL A 35 10.48 -7.24 -11.98
N LEU A 36 9.59 -6.53 -11.27
CA LEU A 36 8.22 -6.98 -11.03
C LEU A 36 7.24 -6.55 -12.13
N ASN A 37 7.64 -5.63 -13.03
CA ASN A 37 6.79 -5.14 -14.11
C ASN A 37 6.37 -6.28 -15.04
N GLY A 38 5.08 -6.40 -15.32
CA GLY A 38 4.50 -7.47 -16.14
C GLY A 38 4.51 -8.86 -15.49
N THR A 39 4.83 -8.97 -14.20
CA THR A 39 4.81 -10.24 -13.46
C THR A 39 3.62 -10.32 -12.51
N ASN A 40 3.15 -11.52 -12.20
CA ASN A 40 2.12 -11.77 -11.19
C ASN A 40 2.62 -11.69 -9.73
N LYS A 41 3.81 -11.14 -9.49
CA LYS A 41 4.49 -11.15 -8.18
C LYS A 41 4.28 -9.88 -7.36
N ALA A 42 3.83 -8.78 -7.98
CA ALA A 42 3.64 -7.48 -7.33
C ALA A 42 2.69 -7.58 -6.12
N LEU A 43 1.54 -8.24 -6.28
CA LEU A 43 0.58 -8.42 -5.19
C LEU A 43 1.20 -9.13 -3.99
N ALA A 44 1.86 -10.26 -4.22
CA ALA A 44 2.47 -11.03 -3.13
C ALA A 44 3.58 -10.24 -2.43
N TYR A 45 4.37 -9.47 -3.20
CA TYR A 45 5.42 -8.61 -2.66
C TYR A 45 4.87 -7.50 -1.75
N VAL A 46 3.86 -6.76 -2.19
CA VAL A 46 3.24 -5.69 -1.37
C VAL A 46 2.53 -6.29 -0.16
N ARG A 47 1.73 -7.35 -0.39
CA ARG A 47 0.90 -7.98 0.63
C ARG A 47 1.68 -8.30 1.90
N HIS A 48 2.84 -8.94 1.76
CA HIS A 48 3.62 -9.37 2.92
C HIS A 48 4.38 -8.22 3.59
N ARG A 49 4.79 -7.19 2.84
CA ARG A 49 5.44 -6.00 3.43
C ARG A 49 4.47 -5.17 4.27
N VAL A 50 3.23 -5.01 3.81
CA VAL A 50 2.17 -4.36 4.59
C VAL A 50 1.77 -5.24 5.78
N ALA A 51 1.60 -6.54 5.57
CA ALA A 51 1.24 -7.47 6.64
C ALA A 51 2.28 -7.52 7.76
N GLU A 52 3.57 -7.44 7.41
CA GLU A 52 4.66 -7.40 8.40
C GLU A 52 4.58 -6.16 9.29
N ALA A 53 4.24 -4.99 8.73
CA ALA A 53 4.04 -3.77 9.53
C ALA A 53 2.89 -3.92 10.55
N PHE A 54 1.86 -4.71 10.24
CA PHE A 54 0.84 -5.09 11.24
C PHE A 54 1.30 -6.21 12.17
N ALA A 55 2.15 -7.12 11.71
CA ALA A 55 2.69 -8.22 12.52
C ALA A 55 3.61 -7.71 13.64
N VAL A 56 4.55 -6.81 13.35
CA VAL A 56 5.57 -6.35 14.31
C VAL A 56 5.00 -5.58 15.51
N GLN A 57 3.78 -5.05 15.39
CA GLN A 57 3.09 -4.37 16.50
C GLN A 57 2.19 -5.31 17.32
N ARG A 58 1.80 -6.47 16.78
CA ARG A 58 0.94 -7.43 17.48
C ARG A 58 1.69 -8.02 18.68
N GLY A 59 1.07 -7.96 19.86
CA GLY A 59 1.69 -8.42 21.11
C GLY A 59 2.81 -7.54 21.64
N VAL A 60 3.13 -6.42 20.95
CA VAL A 60 4.14 -5.44 21.37
C VAL A 60 3.48 -4.15 21.86
N LEU A 61 2.38 -3.73 21.23
CA LEU A 61 1.60 -2.54 21.56
C LEU A 61 0.21 -2.92 22.07
N ASP A 62 -0.27 -2.23 23.11
CA ASP A 62 -1.64 -2.41 23.65
C ASP A 62 -2.71 -1.99 22.65
N ARG A 63 -2.40 -0.99 21.82
CA ARG A 63 -3.25 -0.52 20.72
C ARG A 63 -2.39 -0.37 19.47
N GLY A 64 -2.90 -0.90 18.36
CA GLY A 64 -2.21 -0.79 17.07
C GLY A 64 -2.02 0.67 16.66
N ILE A 65 -0.87 0.97 16.09
CA ILE A 65 -0.54 2.30 15.54
C ILE A 65 -0.82 2.34 14.03
N PRO A 66 -1.10 3.53 13.46
CA PRO A 66 -1.30 3.71 12.03
C PRO A 66 -0.19 3.11 11.18
N VAL A 67 -0.56 2.34 10.15
CA VAL A 67 0.35 1.90 9.08
C VAL A 67 0.04 2.74 7.85
N LEU A 68 1.05 3.43 7.33
CA LEU A 68 0.97 4.33 6.17
C LEU A 68 2.09 3.94 5.18
N PRO A 69 1.85 2.94 4.31
CA PRO A 69 2.87 2.50 3.38
C PRO A 69 3.33 3.63 2.45
N TYR A 70 4.63 3.68 2.17
CA TYR A 70 5.20 4.54 1.13
C TYR A 70 5.12 3.82 -0.22
N SER A 71 4.40 4.39 -1.17
CA SER A 71 4.30 3.90 -2.55
C SER A 71 4.81 4.95 -3.53
N GLN A 72 5.26 4.50 -4.69
CA GLN A 72 5.50 5.35 -5.86
C GLN A 72 4.37 5.16 -6.88
N ILE A 73 4.23 6.13 -7.77
CA ILE A 73 3.32 6.08 -8.91
C ILE A 73 3.97 5.46 -10.17
N ALA A 74 5.26 5.12 -10.08
CA ALA A 74 6.04 4.43 -11.11
C ALA A 74 6.84 3.28 -10.47
N PHE A 75 7.39 2.40 -11.30
CA PHE A 75 8.40 1.45 -10.85
C PHE A 75 9.65 2.19 -10.32
N SER A 76 10.28 1.61 -9.30
CA SER A 76 11.38 2.24 -8.58
C SER A 76 12.52 2.62 -9.51
N SER A 77 12.94 3.89 -9.43
CA SER A 77 14.02 4.47 -10.24
C SER A 77 13.74 4.51 -11.75
N THR A 78 12.47 4.48 -12.17
CA THR A 78 12.06 4.67 -13.57
C THR A 78 11.04 5.80 -13.71
N VAL A 79 10.57 6.03 -14.94
CA VAL A 79 9.44 6.91 -15.27
C VAL A 79 8.27 6.11 -15.86
N ASP A 80 8.24 4.81 -15.58
CA ASP A 80 7.21 3.89 -16.05
C ASP A 80 6.08 3.85 -15.02
N PHE A 81 5.06 4.68 -15.25
CA PHE A 81 3.90 4.76 -14.36
C PHE A 81 3.20 3.41 -14.22
N LEU A 82 2.71 3.16 -13.01
CA LEU A 82 2.06 1.91 -12.63
C LEU A 82 0.76 1.72 -13.43
N SER A 83 0.52 0.49 -13.88
CA SER A 83 -0.76 0.14 -14.51
C SER A 83 -1.90 0.14 -13.49
N GLN A 84 -3.16 0.06 -13.95
CA GLN A 84 -4.29 -0.10 -13.02
C GLN A 84 -4.17 -1.37 -12.16
N GLU A 85 -3.64 -2.46 -12.72
CA GLU A 85 -3.38 -3.69 -11.96
C GLU A 85 -2.33 -3.46 -10.86
N ASP A 86 -1.26 -2.73 -11.17
CA ASP A 86 -0.24 -2.38 -10.18
C ASP A 86 -0.78 -1.47 -9.07
N LEU A 87 -1.69 -0.54 -9.40
CA LEU A 87 -2.40 0.30 -8.42
C LEU A 87 -3.30 -0.54 -7.50
N VAL A 88 -3.96 -1.56 -8.03
CA VAL A 88 -4.71 -2.54 -7.23
C VAL A 88 -3.76 -3.31 -6.31
N ASN A 89 -2.64 -3.78 -6.85
CA ASN A 89 -1.65 -4.57 -6.12
C ASN A 89 -0.86 -3.76 -5.08
N THR A 90 -0.89 -2.43 -5.13
CA THR A 90 -0.20 -1.51 -4.20
C THR A 90 -1.18 -0.82 -3.26
N ILE A 91 -1.90 0.18 -3.76
CA ILE A 91 -2.85 1.00 -3.00
C ILE A 91 -4.04 0.15 -2.55
N GLY A 92 -4.61 -0.65 -3.46
CA GLY A 92 -5.75 -1.52 -3.14
C GLY A 92 -5.41 -2.56 -2.07
N GLU A 93 -4.27 -3.22 -2.22
CA GLU A 93 -3.80 -4.22 -1.27
C GLU A 93 -3.53 -3.60 0.12
N SER A 94 -3.01 -2.38 0.17
CA SER A 94 -2.81 -1.64 1.42
C SER A 94 -4.14 -1.32 2.11
N ALA A 95 -5.12 -0.82 1.35
CA ALA A 95 -6.46 -0.51 1.87
C ALA A 95 -7.17 -1.76 2.39
N ALA A 96 -7.10 -2.87 1.64
CA ALA A 96 -7.72 -4.14 2.02
C ALA A 96 -7.14 -4.76 3.31
N GLN A 97 -5.90 -4.42 3.69
CA GLN A 97 -5.30 -4.81 4.96
C GLN A 97 -5.60 -3.84 6.11
N GLY A 98 -6.35 -2.76 5.88
CA GLY A 98 -6.70 -1.78 6.90
C GLY A 98 -5.60 -0.77 7.19
N ALA A 99 -4.73 -0.47 6.22
CA ALA A 99 -3.82 0.66 6.31
C ALA A 99 -4.59 1.95 6.62
N SER A 100 -3.99 2.85 7.40
CA SER A 100 -4.60 4.14 7.75
C SER A 100 -4.59 5.13 6.58
N GLY A 101 -3.83 4.83 5.54
CA GLY A 101 -3.67 5.64 4.34
C GLY A 101 -2.45 5.16 3.56
N ILE A 102 -2.07 5.91 2.53
CA ILE A 102 -0.88 5.66 1.71
C ILE A 102 -0.17 6.97 1.45
N ILE A 103 1.17 6.93 1.41
CA ILE A 103 1.99 8.09 1.07
C ILE A 103 2.52 7.87 -0.34
N LEU A 104 2.05 8.68 -1.29
CA LEU A 104 2.55 8.69 -2.66
C LEU A 104 3.76 9.60 -2.74
N TRP A 105 4.95 9.01 -2.88
CA TRP A 105 6.20 9.74 -2.99
C TRP A 105 6.63 9.87 -4.46
N GLY A 106 6.98 11.10 -4.86
CA GLY A 106 7.38 11.45 -6.21
C GLY A 106 8.89 11.63 -6.36
N SER A 107 9.47 11.06 -7.41
CA SER A 107 10.83 11.42 -7.84
C SER A 107 10.81 12.76 -8.59
N LEU A 108 11.88 13.56 -8.45
CA LEU A 108 12.06 14.78 -9.24
C LEU A 108 12.08 14.51 -10.75
N ASN A 109 12.36 13.27 -11.16
CA ASN A 109 12.34 12.85 -12.57
C ASN A 109 10.96 12.99 -13.21
N TYR A 110 9.87 12.90 -12.42
CA TYR A 110 8.49 13.02 -12.92
C TYR A 110 8.15 14.44 -13.38
N SER A 111 8.94 15.43 -12.96
CA SER A 111 8.77 16.84 -13.30
C SER A 111 10.00 17.44 -14.00
N SER A 112 10.82 16.59 -14.63
CA SER A 112 12.08 17.01 -15.25
C SER A 112 11.91 17.79 -16.55
N SER A 113 10.76 17.68 -17.21
CA SER A 113 10.45 18.39 -18.46
C SER A 113 8.95 18.71 -18.56
N LYS A 114 8.59 19.65 -19.44
CA LYS A 114 7.18 19.96 -19.74
C LYS A 114 6.41 18.71 -20.20
N GLU A 115 7.03 17.89 -21.03
CA GLU A 115 6.44 16.64 -21.52
C GLU A 115 6.17 15.66 -20.37
N MET A 116 7.13 15.48 -19.45
CA MET A 116 6.93 14.62 -18.28
C MET A 116 5.85 15.15 -17.33
N CYS A 117 5.78 16.46 -17.12
CA CYS A 117 4.70 17.08 -16.34
C CYS A 117 3.33 16.84 -16.97
N LEU A 118 3.21 16.95 -18.31
CA LEU A 118 1.94 16.67 -19.01
C LEU A 118 1.57 15.19 -18.92
N ARG A 119 2.53 14.28 -19.10
CA ARG A 119 2.29 12.84 -18.91
C ARG A 119 1.85 12.50 -17.48
N LEU A 120 2.47 13.14 -16.48
CA LEU A 120 2.07 13.00 -15.08
C LEU A 120 0.65 13.54 -14.83
N LYS A 121 0.32 14.69 -15.42
CA LYS A 121 -1.01 15.28 -15.36
C LYS A 121 -2.05 14.30 -15.94
N ASP A 122 -1.82 13.78 -17.14
CA ASP A 122 -2.75 12.84 -17.80
C ASP A 122 -2.91 11.54 -16.98
N TYR A 123 -1.83 11.06 -16.38
CA TYR A 123 -1.88 9.89 -15.49
C TYR A 123 -2.68 10.15 -14.20
N LEU A 124 -2.52 11.35 -13.62
CA LEU A 124 -3.26 11.78 -12.43
C LEU A 124 -4.74 12.00 -12.73
N GLU A 125 -5.07 12.65 -13.83
CA GLU A 125 -6.46 12.90 -14.26
C GLU A 125 -7.15 11.62 -14.77
N GLY A 126 -6.37 10.62 -15.18
CA GLY A 126 -6.88 9.32 -15.63
C GLY A 126 -6.66 8.20 -14.61
N PRO A 127 -5.79 7.19 -14.90
CA PRO A 127 -5.73 5.95 -14.12
C PRO A 127 -5.53 6.13 -12.62
N LEU A 128 -4.62 7.01 -12.20
CA LEU A 128 -4.30 7.18 -10.78
C LEU A 128 -5.44 7.88 -10.03
N GLY A 129 -5.95 9.01 -10.55
CA GLY A 129 -7.01 9.76 -9.90
C GLY A 129 -8.30 8.97 -9.78
N HIS A 130 -8.73 8.32 -10.88
CA HIS A 130 -9.91 7.45 -10.87
C HIS A 130 -9.78 6.34 -9.82
N TYR A 131 -8.61 5.70 -9.75
CA TYR A 131 -8.38 4.63 -8.79
C TYR A 131 -8.36 5.13 -7.33
N ILE A 132 -7.74 6.29 -7.05
CA ILE A 132 -7.73 6.92 -5.71
C ILE A 132 -9.15 7.21 -5.25
N VAL A 133 -10.00 7.79 -6.11
CA VAL A 133 -11.40 8.08 -5.76
C VAL A 133 -12.15 6.79 -5.48
N ASN A 134 -12.00 5.79 -6.34
CA ASN A 134 -12.67 4.49 -6.20
C ASN A 134 -12.33 3.82 -4.86
N VAL A 135 -11.05 3.62 -4.55
CA VAL A 135 -10.63 2.91 -3.33
C VAL A 135 -10.96 3.71 -2.06
N THR A 136 -10.84 5.05 -2.11
CA THR A 136 -11.13 5.90 -0.95
C THR A 136 -12.62 5.92 -0.64
N ALA A 137 -13.48 6.11 -1.65
CA ALA A 137 -14.92 6.10 -1.48
C ALA A 137 -15.42 4.72 -1.03
N SER A 138 -14.91 3.63 -1.62
CA SER A 138 -15.27 2.27 -1.20
C SER A 138 -14.85 1.97 0.24
N ALA A 139 -13.66 2.39 0.66
CA ALA A 139 -13.21 2.22 2.05
C ALA A 139 -14.08 3.00 3.04
N ASP A 140 -14.49 4.22 2.70
CA ASP A 140 -15.39 5.02 3.52
C ASP A 140 -16.80 4.42 3.61
N LEU A 141 -17.38 4.01 2.48
CA LEU A 141 -18.67 3.31 2.45
C LEU A 141 -18.62 2.03 3.28
N CYS A 142 -17.55 1.24 3.14
CA CYS A 142 -17.39 0.02 3.93
C CYS A 142 -17.32 0.32 5.44
N SER A 143 -16.59 1.35 5.84
CA SER A 143 -16.54 1.82 7.23
C SER A 143 -17.93 2.20 7.75
N GLN A 144 -18.69 2.97 6.98
CA GLN A 144 -20.04 3.40 7.36
C GLN A 144 -21.00 2.22 7.48
N SER A 145 -21.03 1.35 6.47
CA SER A 145 -22.00 0.25 6.39
C SER A 145 -21.68 -0.93 7.30
N LEU A 146 -20.41 -1.32 7.44
CA LEU A 146 -20.00 -2.53 8.16
C LEU A 146 -19.33 -2.24 9.51
N CYS A 147 -18.84 -1.02 9.73
CA CYS A 147 -18.15 -0.64 10.97
C CYS A 147 -18.84 0.54 11.70
N SER A 148 -20.06 0.91 11.30
CA SER A 148 -20.82 2.04 11.86
C SER A 148 -20.06 3.37 11.87
N GLY A 149 -19.14 3.56 10.92
CA GLY A 149 -18.27 4.73 10.83
C GLY A 149 -17.19 4.81 11.93
N ARG A 150 -16.97 3.74 12.70
CA ARG A 150 -16.07 3.71 13.87
C ARG A 150 -14.92 2.71 13.72
N GLY A 151 -14.65 2.23 12.51
CA GLY A 151 -13.60 1.26 12.24
C GLY A 151 -13.18 1.24 10.78
N ARG A 152 -12.21 0.40 10.45
CA ARG A 152 -11.81 0.13 9.06
C ARG A 152 -12.20 -1.29 8.70
N CYS A 153 -12.70 -1.46 7.48
CA CYS A 153 -12.84 -2.79 6.91
C CYS A 153 -11.46 -3.41 6.67
N VAL A 154 -11.31 -4.66 7.10
CA VAL A 154 -10.11 -5.45 6.90
C VAL A 154 -10.52 -6.77 6.28
N ARG A 155 -9.80 -7.18 5.24
CA ARG A 155 -10.02 -8.46 4.58
C ARG A 155 -9.86 -9.61 5.57
N GLN A 156 -10.86 -10.49 5.59
CA GLN A 156 -10.81 -11.71 6.40
C GLN A 156 -9.71 -12.64 5.93
N GLU A 157 -9.14 -13.40 6.88
CA GLU A 157 -8.11 -14.39 6.59
C GLU A 157 -8.62 -15.45 5.60
N GLY A 158 -7.76 -15.84 4.64
CA GLY A 158 -8.11 -16.81 3.61
C GLY A 158 -9.07 -16.31 2.52
N LYS A 159 -9.56 -15.06 2.59
CA LYS A 159 -10.38 -14.46 1.53
C LYS A 159 -9.53 -13.64 0.57
N GLN A 160 -9.95 -13.60 -0.69
CA GLN A 160 -9.52 -12.57 -1.64
C GLN A 160 -10.56 -11.46 -1.64
N GLY A 161 -10.13 -10.21 -1.65
CA GLY A 161 -11.03 -9.06 -1.60
C GLY A 161 -10.27 -7.75 -1.63
N PHE A 162 -10.86 -6.76 -2.29
CA PHE A 162 -10.41 -5.38 -2.33
C PHE A 162 -11.60 -4.47 -2.02
N LEU A 163 -11.31 -3.23 -1.64
CA LEU A 163 -12.32 -2.21 -1.42
C LEU A 163 -12.40 -1.37 -2.70
N HIS A 164 -13.30 -1.77 -3.61
CA HIS A 164 -13.60 -1.03 -4.83
C HIS A 164 -15.09 -0.71 -4.90
N LEU A 165 -15.45 0.35 -5.61
CA LEU A 165 -16.83 0.64 -5.98
C LEU A 165 -17.26 -0.32 -7.10
N ASP A 166 -18.52 -0.76 -7.06
CA ASP A 166 -19.12 -1.43 -8.21
C ASP A 166 -19.19 -0.43 -9.40
N PRO A 167 -18.89 -0.90 -10.63
CA PRO A 167 -18.87 -0.03 -11.81
C PRO A 167 -20.23 0.58 -12.17
#